data_AF-A0A2V7UBH5-F1
#
_entry.id   AF-A0A2V7UBH5-F1
#
_cell.length_a   1.000
_cell.length_b   1.000
_cell.length_c   1.000
_cell.angle_alpha   90.00
_cell.angle_beta   90.00
_cell.angle_gamma   90.00
#
_symmetry.space_group_name_H-M   'P 1'
#
loop_
_entity.id
_entity.type
_entity.pdbx_description
1 polymer ?
#
loop_
_entity_poly.entity_id
_entity_poly.type
_entity_poly.pdbx_seq_one_letter_code
_entity_poly.pdbx_strand_id
1 'polypeptide(L)'
;MSGSRRRSCVRDGRRRFVVRIARAAGVVPAVLSLIEGRGEALPRGQETDFAILDAALVIEHHAIAVYDTGLQRGLFPPGLRDRAVEFRGDHVGHRDTQIAISRERGGRPPEARAHYDLGPLEPGDGFVRQALQIEVAAQEAYTALISHIDTRDYLLSAAFILVDEVRHMTVWRRVLGFRIY
;
A
#
# COMPACT_ATOMS: atom_id res chain seq x y z
N MET A 1 18.04 -22.76 -14.73
CA MET A 1 16.66 -22.36 -15.14
C MET A 1 15.64 -22.29 -13.99
N SER A 2 16.02 -22.38 -12.69
CA SER A 2 15.08 -22.38 -11.55
C SER A 2 14.68 -20.98 -11.01
N GLY A 3 15.47 -19.94 -11.32
CA GLY A 3 15.29 -18.60 -10.76
C GLY A 3 14.19 -17.73 -11.40
N SER A 4 13.77 -18.02 -12.63
CA SER A 4 12.74 -17.23 -13.35
C SER A 4 11.33 -17.52 -12.83
N ARG A 5 11.00 -18.81 -12.63
CA ARG A 5 9.67 -19.24 -12.15
C ARG A 5 9.36 -18.79 -10.72
N ARG A 6 10.36 -18.83 -9.81
CA ARG A 6 10.17 -18.32 -8.43
C ARG A 6 9.94 -16.80 -8.37
N ARG A 7 10.60 -16.01 -9.21
CA ARG A 7 10.42 -14.55 -9.27
C ARG A 7 9.06 -14.15 -9.86
N SER A 8 8.55 -14.92 -10.83
CA SER A 8 7.21 -14.72 -11.39
C SER A 8 6.13 -15.04 -10.34
N CYS A 9 6.25 -16.15 -9.61
CA CYS A 9 5.28 -16.56 -8.58
C CYS A 9 5.14 -15.55 -7.43
N VAL A 10 6.25 -14.95 -6.97
CA VAL A 10 6.24 -13.94 -5.89
C VAL A 10 5.62 -12.61 -6.35
N ARG A 11 5.89 -12.15 -7.57
CA ARG A 11 5.23 -10.95 -8.15
C ARG A 11 3.73 -11.17 -8.31
N ASP A 12 3.34 -12.37 -8.74
CA ASP A 12 1.95 -12.73 -8.97
C ASP A 12 1.14 -12.82 -7.66
N GLY A 13 1.78 -13.25 -6.56
CA GLY A 13 1.18 -13.23 -5.22
C GLY A 13 0.95 -11.83 -4.66
N ARG A 14 1.94 -10.92 -4.81
CA ARG A 14 1.87 -9.52 -4.36
C ARG A 14 0.77 -8.74 -5.07
N ARG A 15 0.74 -8.85 -6.40
CA ARG A 15 -0.27 -8.16 -7.22
C ARG A 15 -1.69 -8.64 -6.93
N ARG A 16 -1.87 -9.95 -6.72
CA ARG A 16 -3.17 -10.50 -6.27
C ARG A 16 -3.64 -9.93 -4.93
N PHE A 17 -2.71 -9.64 -4.02
CA PHE A 17 -3.04 -9.09 -2.70
C PHE A 17 -3.60 -7.66 -2.79
N VAL A 18 -2.92 -6.75 -3.49
CA VAL A 18 -3.41 -5.37 -3.74
C VAL A 18 -4.79 -5.41 -4.37
N VAL A 19 -4.92 -6.22 -5.42
CA VAL A 19 -6.17 -6.36 -6.18
C VAL A 19 -7.31 -6.88 -5.31
N ARG A 20 -7.05 -7.84 -4.42
CA ARG A 20 -8.04 -8.37 -3.50
C ARG A 20 -8.54 -7.30 -2.52
N ILE A 21 -7.62 -6.51 -1.97
CA ILE A 21 -7.96 -5.42 -1.05
C ILE A 21 -8.76 -4.34 -1.77
N ALA A 22 -8.28 -3.88 -2.93
CA ALA A 22 -8.91 -2.86 -3.76
C ALA A 22 -10.32 -3.29 -4.21
N ARG A 23 -10.49 -4.53 -4.70
CA ARG A 23 -11.82 -5.08 -5.04
C ARG A 23 -12.76 -5.07 -3.86
N ALA A 24 -12.31 -5.54 -2.70
CA ALA A 24 -13.16 -5.61 -1.51
C ALA A 24 -13.63 -4.22 -1.06
N ALA A 25 -12.91 -3.16 -1.45
CA ALA A 25 -13.24 -1.78 -1.08
C ALA A 25 -14.05 -1.04 -2.14
N GLY A 26 -14.45 -1.71 -3.23
CA GLY A 26 -15.21 -1.08 -4.29
C GLY A 26 -14.38 -0.13 -5.16
N VAL A 27 -13.05 -0.29 -5.19
CA VAL A 27 -12.21 0.45 -6.15
C VAL A 27 -12.74 0.19 -7.57
N VAL A 28 -12.89 1.27 -8.34
CA VAL A 28 -13.49 1.19 -9.67
C VAL A 28 -12.70 0.26 -10.59
N PRO A 29 -13.36 -0.49 -11.49
CA PRO A 29 -12.69 -1.51 -12.33
C PRO A 29 -11.53 -1.00 -13.18
N ALA A 30 -11.59 0.26 -13.62
CA ALA A 30 -10.55 0.86 -14.45
C ALA A 30 -9.23 1.06 -13.67
N VAL A 31 -9.30 1.67 -12.47
CA VAL A 31 -8.14 1.84 -11.57
C VAL A 31 -7.55 0.48 -11.18
N LEU A 32 -8.42 -0.48 -10.88
CA LEU A 32 -7.99 -1.84 -10.56
C LEU A 32 -7.24 -2.50 -11.71
N SER A 33 -7.73 -2.35 -12.95
CA SER A 33 -7.07 -2.89 -14.15
C SER A 33 -5.69 -2.27 -14.36
N LEU A 34 -5.52 -0.99 -14.03
CA LEU A 34 -4.24 -0.29 -14.11
C LEU A 34 -3.24 -0.77 -13.04
N ILE A 35 -3.68 -0.98 -11.79
CA ILE A 35 -2.86 -1.64 -10.74
C ILE A 35 -2.48 -3.06 -11.18
N GLU A 36 -3.39 -3.73 -11.91
CA GLU A 36 -3.09 -4.99 -12.57
C GLU A 36 -2.15 -4.83 -13.79
N GLY A 37 -1.73 -3.64 -14.22
CA GLY A 37 -0.97 -3.50 -15.47
C GLY A 37 -1.65 -4.18 -16.67
N ARG A 38 -2.98 -4.27 -16.64
CA ARG A 38 -3.87 -4.79 -17.70
C ARG A 38 -4.82 -3.71 -18.21
N GLY A 39 -4.82 -2.54 -17.57
CA GLY A 39 -5.67 -1.42 -17.90
C GLY A 39 -5.01 -0.52 -18.95
N GLU A 40 -5.85 0.12 -19.74
CA GLU A 40 -5.46 1.26 -20.56
C GLU A 40 -5.17 2.49 -19.69
N ALA A 41 -4.54 3.49 -20.28
CA ALA A 41 -4.32 4.77 -19.61
C ALA A 41 -5.66 5.37 -19.16
N LEU A 42 -5.76 5.71 -17.86
CA LEU A 42 -6.91 6.44 -17.35
C LEU A 42 -6.92 7.88 -17.87
N PRO A 43 -8.08 8.45 -18.22
CA PRO A 43 -8.19 9.87 -18.50
C PRO A 43 -7.78 10.68 -17.26
N ARG A 44 -7.18 11.84 -17.46
CA ARG A 44 -6.86 12.76 -16.37
C ARG A 44 -8.08 13.61 -16.03
N GLY A 45 -8.29 13.84 -14.74
CA GLY A 45 -9.36 14.69 -14.25
C GLY A 45 -9.81 14.31 -12.84
N GLN A 46 -10.64 15.16 -12.25
CA GLN A 46 -11.01 15.07 -10.84
C GLN A 46 -11.68 13.74 -10.44
N GLU A 47 -12.53 13.17 -11.30
CA GLU A 47 -13.17 11.88 -11.02
C GLU A 47 -12.14 10.75 -10.94
N THR A 48 -11.15 10.75 -11.86
CA THR A 48 -10.07 9.77 -11.82
C THR A 48 -9.15 10.00 -10.63
N ASP A 49 -8.85 11.25 -10.28
CA ASP A 49 -8.08 11.57 -9.08
C ASP A 49 -8.76 11.03 -7.81
N PHE A 50 -10.08 11.19 -7.67
CA PHE A 50 -10.83 10.61 -6.55
C PHE A 50 -10.79 9.10 -6.54
N ALA A 51 -10.96 8.45 -7.71
CA ALA A 51 -10.89 7.00 -7.78
C ALA A 51 -9.49 6.45 -7.40
N ILE A 52 -8.42 7.18 -7.74
CA ILE A 52 -7.04 6.85 -7.34
C ILE A 52 -6.84 7.10 -5.84
N LEU A 53 -7.32 8.23 -5.31
CA LEU A 53 -7.30 8.54 -3.87
C LEU A 53 -8.00 7.47 -3.05
N ASP A 54 -9.19 7.06 -3.46
CA ASP A 54 -9.96 6.04 -2.74
C ASP A 54 -9.23 4.70 -2.73
N ALA A 55 -8.60 4.31 -3.85
CA ALA A 55 -7.78 3.11 -3.92
C ALA A 55 -6.57 3.16 -2.99
N ALA A 56 -5.88 4.31 -2.95
CA ALA A 56 -4.72 4.53 -2.10
C ALA A 56 -5.10 4.54 -0.60
N LEU A 57 -6.19 5.21 -0.22
CA LEU A 57 -6.72 5.23 1.15
C LEU A 57 -7.05 3.84 1.68
N VAL A 58 -7.60 2.98 0.84
CA VAL A 58 -7.91 1.59 1.21
C VAL A 58 -6.62 0.82 1.53
N ILE A 59 -5.55 1.06 0.78
CA ILE A 59 -4.25 0.46 1.04
C ILE A 59 -3.71 0.96 2.38
N GLU A 60 -3.77 2.27 2.65
CA GLU A 60 -3.32 2.82 3.94
C GLU A 60 -4.10 2.25 5.13
N HIS A 61 -5.43 2.16 5.03
CA HIS A 61 -6.22 1.57 6.12
C HIS A 61 -5.83 0.11 6.37
N HIS A 62 -5.54 -0.66 5.32
CA HIS A 62 -5.08 -2.03 5.46
C HIS A 62 -3.68 -2.09 6.08
N ALA A 63 -2.76 -1.21 5.66
CA ALA A 63 -1.43 -1.10 6.22
C ALA A 63 -1.50 -0.81 7.73
N ILE A 64 -2.26 0.21 8.12
CA ILE A 64 -2.50 0.57 9.52
C ILE A 64 -3.04 -0.64 10.30
N ALA A 65 -4.00 -1.38 9.75
CA ALA A 65 -4.54 -2.57 10.41
C ALA A 65 -3.49 -3.68 10.62
N VAL A 66 -2.61 -3.92 9.64
CA VAL A 66 -1.48 -4.85 9.77
C VAL A 66 -0.54 -4.39 10.87
N TYR A 67 -0.08 -3.14 10.81
CA TYR A 67 0.86 -2.60 11.79
C TYR A 67 0.28 -2.57 13.20
N ASP A 68 -0.97 -2.13 13.37
CA ASP A 68 -1.67 -2.14 14.65
C ASP A 68 -1.75 -3.57 15.21
N THR A 69 -2.15 -4.54 14.39
CA THR A 69 -2.21 -5.94 14.81
C THR A 69 -0.84 -6.46 15.23
N GLY A 70 0.20 -6.17 14.45
CA GLY A 70 1.57 -6.57 14.74
C GLY A 70 2.12 -5.97 16.03
N LEU A 71 1.87 -4.68 16.24
CA LEU A 71 2.29 -3.95 17.43
C LEU A 71 1.53 -4.39 18.68
N GLN A 72 0.21 -4.59 18.59
CA GLN A 72 -0.61 -5.00 19.73
C GLN A 72 -0.34 -6.44 20.17
N ARG A 73 -0.14 -7.35 19.20
CA ARG A 73 0.09 -8.79 19.48
C ARG A 73 1.57 -9.15 19.65
N GLY A 74 2.48 -8.19 19.54
CA GLY A 74 3.92 -8.42 19.68
C GLY A 74 4.49 -9.33 18.59
N LEU A 75 4.00 -9.21 17.35
CA LEU A 75 4.41 -10.07 16.23
C LEU A 75 5.72 -9.61 15.59
N PHE A 76 6.08 -8.33 15.71
CA PHE A 76 7.39 -7.86 15.29
C PHE A 76 8.50 -8.38 16.23
N PRO A 77 9.68 -8.76 15.71
CA PRO A 77 10.85 -9.01 16.55
C PRO A 77 11.10 -7.86 17.54
N PRO A 78 11.49 -8.12 18.80
CA PRO A 78 11.62 -7.08 19.82
C PRO A 78 12.46 -5.86 19.38
N GLY A 79 13.58 -6.08 18.68
CA GLY A 79 14.46 -5.02 18.19
C GLY A 79 13.92 -4.19 17.02
N LEU A 80 12.73 -4.52 16.49
CA LEU A 80 12.11 -3.84 15.35
C LEU A 80 10.82 -3.11 15.72
N ARG A 81 10.39 -3.16 16.98
CA ARG A 81 9.14 -2.55 17.42
C ARG A 81 9.10 -1.05 17.13
N ASP A 82 10.14 -0.30 17.48
CA ASP A 82 10.17 1.15 17.29
C ASP A 82 10.08 1.53 15.81
N ARG A 83 10.72 0.72 14.94
CA ARG A 83 10.60 0.88 13.49
C ARG A 83 9.17 0.63 12.99
N ALA A 84 8.51 -0.39 13.54
CA ALA A 84 7.11 -0.65 13.21
C ALA A 84 6.17 0.46 13.70
N VAL A 85 6.46 1.08 14.85
CA VAL A 85 5.73 2.26 15.34
C VAL A 85 5.92 3.45 14.40
N GLU A 86 7.14 3.70 13.95
CA GLU A 86 7.47 4.74 12.97
C GLU A 86 6.64 4.56 11.68
N PHE A 87 6.71 3.39 11.04
CA PHE A 87 6.01 3.14 9.77
C PHE A 87 4.50 3.17 9.91
N ARG A 88 3.97 2.67 11.04
CA ARG A 88 2.55 2.83 11.39
C ARG A 88 2.15 4.31 11.50
N GLY A 89 3.01 5.14 12.05
CA GLY A 89 2.82 6.59 12.12
C GLY A 89 2.79 7.23 10.74
N ASP A 90 3.71 6.83 9.86
CA ASP A 90 3.76 7.30 8.48
C ASP A 90 2.48 6.98 7.72
N HIS A 91 1.99 5.73 7.75
CA HIS A 91 0.72 5.36 7.09
C HIS A 91 -0.48 6.15 7.63
N VAL A 92 -0.50 6.46 8.94
CA VAL A 92 -1.52 7.33 9.52
C VAL A 92 -1.43 8.74 8.94
N GLY A 93 -0.22 9.30 8.84
CA GLY A 93 0.01 10.60 8.21
C GLY A 93 -0.38 10.62 6.74
N HIS A 94 -0.05 9.56 5.99
CA HIS A 94 -0.43 9.40 4.59
C HIS A 94 -1.95 9.36 4.42
N ARG A 95 -2.65 8.54 5.22
CA ARG A 95 -4.11 8.45 5.23
C ARG A 95 -4.74 9.81 5.53
N ASP A 96 -4.31 10.47 6.59
CA ASP A 96 -4.93 11.73 7.05
C ASP A 96 -4.72 12.84 6.01
N THR A 97 -3.55 12.89 5.37
CA THR A 97 -3.27 13.80 4.25
C THR A 97 -4.19 13.53 3.06
N GLN A 98 -4.35 12.27 2.67
CA GLN A 98 -5.23 11.89 1.56
C GLN A 98 -6.71 12.18 1.86
N ILE A 99 -7.17 11.95 3.09
CA ILE A 99 -8.52 12.30 3.54
C ILE A 99 -8.73 13.82 3.44
N ALA A 100 -7.76 14.63 3.88
CA ALA A 100 -7.85 16.08 3.82
C ALA A 100 -7.98 16.56 2.36
N ILE A 101 -7.08 16.10 1.48
CA ILE A 101 -7.11 16.43 0.04
C ILE A 101 -8.45 16.04 -0.60
N SER A 102 -8.96 14.85 -0.31
CA SER A 102 -10.26 14.38 -0.83
C SER A 102 -11.40 15.29 -0.36
N ARG A 103 -11.48 15.57 0.94
CA ARG A 103 -12.54 16.40 1.54
C ARG A 103 -12.52 17.84 1.05
N GLU A 104 -11.34 18.47 0.97
CA GLU A 104 -11.16 19.85 0.46
C GLU A 104 -11.69 20.02 -0.97
N ARG A 105 -11.71 18.93 -1.74
CA ARG A 105 -12.16 18.91 -3.13
C ARG A 105 -13.59 18.41 -3.30
N GLY A 106 -14.31 18.14 -2.21
CA GLY A 106 -15.69 17.65 -2.23
C GLY A 106 -15.83 16.14 -2.38
N GLY A 107 -14.73 15.40 -2.25
CA GLY A 107 -14.71 13.94 -2.23
C GLY A 107 -15.31 13.35 -0.94
N ARG A 108 -15.58 12.04 -0.99
CA ARG A 108 -16.11 11.26 0.14
C ARG A 108 -15.19 10.08 0.39
N PRO A 109 -14.06 10.30 1.11
CA PRO A 109 -13.04 9.28 1.24
C PRO A 109 -13.59 8.03 1.94
N PRO A 110 -13.17 6.82 1.53
CA PRO A 110 -13.59 5.59 2.17
C PRO A 110 -13.13 5.53 3.62
N GLU A 111 -14.04 5.11 4.49
CA GLU A 111 -13.76 4.92 5.91
C GLU A 111 -13.02 3.59 6.16
N ALA A 112 -12.28 3.54 7.27
CA ALA A 112 -11.65 2.30 7.71
C ALA A 112 -12.71 1.24 8.02
N ARG A 113 -12.41 -0.02 7.71
CA ARG A 113 -13.29 -1.14 8.06
C ARG A 113 -13.12 -1.52 9.53
N ALA A 114 -14.18 -2.06 10.11
CA ALA A 114 -14.13 -2.66 11.44
C ALA A 114 -13.24 -3.92 11.50
N HIS A 115 -13.08 -4.62 10.37
CA HIS A 115 -12.28 -5.84 10.28
C HIS A 115 -11.55 -5.95 8.94
N TYR A 116 -10.30 -6.41 8.99
CA TYR A 116 -9.48 -6.73 7.83
C TYR A 116 -9.06 -8.20 7.87
N ASP A 117 -9.28 -8.93 6.78
CA ASP A 117 -8.69 -10.27 6.62
C ASP A 117 -7.20 -10.12 6.32
N LEU A 118 -6.40 -10.27 7.37
CA LEU A 118 -4.94 -10.21 7.30
C LEU A 118 -4.32 -11.58 6.94
N GLY A 119 -5.13 -12.63 6.79
CA GLY A 119 -4.63 -13.99 6.62
C GLY A 119 -3.88 -14.52 7.86
N PRO A 120 -3.10 -15.60 7.71
CA PRO A 120 -2.31 -16.18 8.80
C PRO A 120 -1.26 -15.21 9.31
N LEU A 121 -1.14 -15.11 10.64
CA LEU A 121 -0.21 -14.20 11.31
C LEU A 121 0.87 -15.02 12.01
N GLU A 122 2.08 -14.99 11.48
CA GLU A 122 3.25 -15.66 12.05
C GLU A 122 4.19 -14.63 12.70
N PRO A 123 4.55 -14.76 14.00
CA PRO A 123 5.49 -13.83 14.63
C PRO A 123 6.90 -13.84 14.00
N GLY A 124 7.69 -12.82 14.32
CA GLY A 124 9.09 -12.71 13.92
C GLY A 124 9.24 -12.35 12.44
N ASP A 125 10.16 -13.04 11.76
CA ASP A 125 10.44 -12.82 10.33
C ASP A 125 9.23 -13.08 9.44
N GLY A 126 8.32 -13.98 9.84
CA GLY A 126 7.07 -14.22 9.13
C GLY A 126 6.24 -12.94 9.04
N PHE A 127 6.09 -12.24 10.16
CA PHE A 127 5.36 -10.98 10.24
C PHE A 127 6.06 -9.87 9.47
N VAL A 128 7.39 -9.77 9.55
CA VAL A 128 8.17 -8.79 8.78
C VAL A 128 8.00 -9.02 7.27
N ARG A 129 7.92 -10.27 6.80
CA ARG A 129 7.61 -10.57 5.39
C ARG A 129 6.21 -10.11 5.00
N GLN A 130 5.24 -10.24 5.90
CA GLN A 130 3.87 -9.76 5.66
C GLN A 130 3.81 -8.22 5.62
N ALA A 131 4.45 -7.53 6.56
CA ALA A 131 4.58 -6.07 6.52
C ALA A 131 5.27 -5.61 5.20
N LEU A 132 6.37 -6.26 4.82
CA LEU A 132 7.04 -6.00 3.53
C LEU A 132 6.10 -6.21 2.32
N GLN A 133 5.15 -7.13 2.37
CA GLN A 133 4.18 -7.31 1.28
C GLN A 133 3.26 -6.10 1.15
N ILE A 134 2.89 -5.45 2.26
CA ILE A 134 2.13 -4.19 2.26
C ILE A 134 2.93 -3.07 1.61
N GLU A 135 4.18 -2.86 2.02
CA GLU A 135 5.01 -1.77 1.48
C GLU A 135 5.21 -1.90 -0.04
N VAL A 136 5.41 -3.14 -0.51
CA VAL A 136 5.53 -3.38 -1.95
C VAL A 136 4.20 -3.16 -2.66
N ALA A 137 3.10 -3.58 -2.06
CA ALA A 137 1.76 -3.36 -2.57
C ALA A 137 1.45 -1.86 -2.74
N ALA A 138 1.73 -1.05 -1.73
CA ALA A 138 1.55 0.39 -1.75
C ALA A 138 2.47 1.06 -2.78
N GLN A 139 3.77 0.74 -2.76
CA GLN A 139 4.73 1.23 -3.75
C GLN A 139 4.32 0.92 -5.19
N GLU A 140 3.92 -0.33 -5.50
CA GLU A 140 3.49 -0.75 -6.83
C GLU A 140 2.22 0.00 -7.27
N ALA A 141 1.25 0.17 -6.36
CA ALA A 141 0.03 0.92 -6.63
C ALA A 141 0.32 2.40 -6.96
N TYR A 142 1.08 3.11 -6.12
CA TYR A 142 1.44 4.51 -6.41
C TYR A 142 2.24 4.62 -7.70
N THR A 143 3.16 3.70 -7.97
CA THR A 143 3.95 3.71 -9.23
C THR A 143 3.05 3.56 -10.46
N ALA A 144 2.02 2.70 -10.39
CA ALA A 144 1.09 2.48 -11.50
C ALA A 144 0.14 3.66 -11.72
N LEU A 145 -0.20 4.41 -10.67
CA LEU A 145 -1.27 5.40 -10.71
C LEU A 145 -0.79 6.85 -10.79
N ILE A 146 0.43 7.15 -10.31
CA ILE A 146 0.91 8.53 -10.14
C ILE A 146 0.91 9.35 -11.44
N SER A 147 1.14 8.72 -12.59
CA SER A 147 1.10 9.39 -13.90
C SER A 147 -0.30 9.80 -14.35
N HIS A 148 -1.35 9.32 -13.69
CA HIS A 148 -2.74 9.60 -14.02
C HIS A 148 -3.38 10.66 -13.11
N ILE A 149 -2.64 11.14 -12.11
CA ILE A 149 -3.11 12.20 -11.22
C ILE A 149 -3.00 13.55 -11.94
N ASP A 150 -4.11 14.28 -12.01
CA ASP A 150 -4.18 15.63 -12.61
C ASP A 150 -3.98 16.73 -11.57
N THR A 151 -4.59 16.53 -10.39
CA THR A 151 -4.52 17.44 -9.26
C THR A 151 -3.09 17.59 -8.74
N ARG A 152 -2.51 18.78 -8.86
CA ARG A 152 -1.12 19.06 -8.46
C ARG A 152 -0.80 18.72 -7.00
N ASP A 153 -1.63 19.13 -6.05
CA ASP A 153 -1.35 18.91 -4.62
C ASP A 153 -1.43 17.42 -4.27
N TYR A 154 -2.36 16.70 -4.92
CA TYR A 154 -2.45 15.26 -4.78
C TYR A 154 -1.23 14.56 -5.42
N LEU A 155 -0.83 14.98 -6.63
CA LEU A 155 0.35 14.44 -7.29
C LEU A 155 1.61 14.61 -6.42
N LEU A 156 1.79 15.79 -5.81
CA LEU A 156 2.89 16.04 -4.89
C LEU A 156 2.82 15.14 -3.65
N SER A 157 1.64 15.06 -3.02
CA SER A 157 1.44 14.17 -1.87
C SER A 157 1.71 12.70 -2.23
N ALA A 158 1.20 12.21 -3.35
CA ALA A 158 1.40 10.85 -3.83
C ALA A 158 2.88 10.57 -4.14
N ALA A 159 3.63 11.55 -4.63
CA ALA A 159 5.07 11.43 -4.85
C ALA A 159 5.84 11.28 -3.53
N PHE A 160 5.50 12.06 -2.49
CA PHE A 160 6.11 11.92 -1.17
C PHE A 160 5.78 10.57 -0.54
N ILE A 161 4.51 10.15 -0.59
CA ILE A 161 4.09 8.85 -0.07
C ILE A 161 4.84 7.72 -0.78
N LEU A 162 4.94 7.75 -2.12
CA LEU A 162 5.71 6.76 -2.88
C LEU A 162 7.17 6.65 -2.40
N VAL A 163 7.81 7.77 -2.06
CA VAL A 163 9.18 7.77 -1.52
C VAL A 163 9.24 7.10 -0.14
N ASP A 164 8.27 7.36 0.74
CA ASP A 164 8.17 6.71 2.04
C ASP A 164 7.91 5.21 1.93
N GLU A 165 7.00 4.78 1.05
CA GLU A 165 6.71 3.36 0.80
C GLU A 165 7.95 2.62 0.29
N VAL A 166 8.72 3.25 -0.59
CA VAL A 166 10.02 2.72 -1.06
C VAL A 166 11.01 2.61 0.10
N ARG A 167 11.03 3.60 1.01
CA ARG A 167 11.89 3.60 2.21
C ARG A 167 11.50 2.46 3.15
N HIS A 168 10.22 2.30 3.48
CA HIS A 168 9.71 1.23 4.34
C HIS A 168 10.04 -0.14 3.78
N MET A 169 9.71 -0.36 2.49
CA MET A 169 10.07 -1.56 1.75
C MET A 169 11.56 -1.85 1.86
N THR A 170 12.41 -0.86 1.63
CA THR A 170 13.86 -1.02 1.62
C THR A 170 14.39 -1.44 2.98
N VAL A 171 13.85 -0.86 4.06
CA VAL A 171 14.22 -1.22 5.43
C VAL A 171 13.83 -2.66 5.75
N TRP A 172 12.60 -3.09 5.45
CA TRP A 172 12.19 -4.47 5.69
C TRP A 172 12.95 -5.49 4.84
N ARG A 173 13.31 -5.13 3.61
CA ARG A 173 14.22 -5.96 2.79
C ARG A 173 15.57 -6.15 3.47
N ARG A 174 16.17 -5.10 4.04
CA ARG A 174 17.45 -5.23 4.78
C ARG A 174 17.32 -6.11 5.99
N VAL A 175 16.27 -5.91 6.79
CA VAL A 175 15.98 -6.72 7.98
C VAL A 175 15.91 -8.21 7.62
N LEU A 176 15.25 -8.54 6.51
CA LEU A 176 15.10 -9.92 6.04
C LEU A 176 16.32 -10.46 5.28
N GLY A 177 17.44 -9.73 5.24
CA GLY A 177 18.67 -10.13 4.57
C GLY A 177 18.58 -10.15 3.05
N PHE A 178 17.60 -9.46 2.44
CA PHE A 178 17.48 -9.38 1.00
C PHE A 178 18.49 -8.39 0.41
N ARG A 179 19.06 -8.76 -0.75
CA ARG A 179 19.89 -7.85 -1.54
C ARG A 179 19.02 -6.74 -2.14
N ILE A 180 19.51 -5.50 -2.05
CA ILE A 180 18.84 -4.33 -2.63
C ILE A 180 19.41 -4.00 -4.01
N TYR A 181 20.63 -4.47 -4.33
CA TYR A 181 21.25 -4.49 -5.66
C TYR A 181 22.13 -5.74 -5.86
#